data_AF-A0A915AQZ2-F1
#
_entry.id   AF-A0A915AQZ2-F1
#
_cell.length_a   1.000
_cell.length_b   1.000
_cell.length_c   1.000
_cell.angle_alpha   90.00
_cell.angle_beta   90.00
_cell.angle_gamma   90.00
#
_symmetry.space_group_name_H-M   'P 1'
#
loop_
_entity.id
_entity.type
_entity.pdbx_description
1 polymer ?
#
loop_
_entity_poly.entity_id
_entity_poly.type
_entity_poly.pdbx_seq_one_letter_code
_entity_poly.pdbx_strand_id
1 'polypeptide(L)'
;MDAYLVDDRTIRITTIRKCKSNIRLGFYLRFNATTFALHTSSRPIQTCPWFFAGKCNFVGYFTQISVPKVIVPTLVSESMPEAFVSTERDKGIRHRVRLHDARAKKPTRKHELAVCLQPIFLLADWTILIQFFEVSH
;
A
#
# COMPACT_ATOMS: atom_id res chain seq x y z
N MET A 1 5.05 8.21 -1.65
CA MET A 1 4.09 7.18 -1.20
C MET A 1 3.79 6.36 -2.42
N ASP A 2 4.07 5.07 -2.33
CA ASP A 2 4.12 4.20 -3.50
C ASP A 2 3.10 3.08 -3.32
N ALA A 3 2.55 2.64 -4.45
CA ALA A 3 1.58 1.55 -4.54
C ALA A 3 2.23 0.37 -5.25
N TYR A 4 1.88 -0.84 -4.82
CA TYR A 4 2.49 -2.08 -5.31
C TYR A 4 1.40 -3.04 -5.75
N LEU A 5 1.39 -3.41 -7.03
CA LEU A 5 0.62 -4.54 -7.53
C LEU A 5 1.32 -5.82 -7.06
N VAL A 6 0.77 -6.48 -6.04
CA VAL A 6 1.39 -7.65 -5.40
C VAL A 6 0.84 -8.97 -5.93
N ASP A 7 -0.34 -8.92 -6.55
CA ASP A 7 -1.00 -10.01 -7.25
C ASP A 7 -1.93 -9.39 -8.31
N ASP A 8 -2.46 -10.19 -9.24
CA ASP A 8 -3.29 -9.73 -10.37
C ASP A 8 -4.54 -8.95 -9.95
N ARG A 9 -4.99 -9.14 -8.69
CA ARG A 9 -6.17 -8.47 -8.14
C ARG A 9 -5.92 -7.59 -6.94
N THR A 10 -4.68 -7.47 -6.51
CA THR A 10 -4.37 -6.82 -5.23
C THR A 10 -3.30 -5.77 -5.41
N ILE A 11 -3.66 -4.52 -5.13
CA ILE A 11 -2.71 -3.44 -4.95
C ILE A 11 -2.57 -3.16 -3.45
N ARG A 12 -1.35 -2.99 -2.97
CA ARG A 12 -1.04 -2.64 -1.58
C ARG A 12 -0.36 -1.29 -1.49
N ILE A 13 -0.73 -0.55 -0.45
CA ILE A 13 -0.13 0.74 -0.11
C ILE A 13 0.09 0.78 1.39
N THR A 14 1.28 1.25 1.80
CA THR A 14 1.58 1.51 3.21
C THR A 14 1.30 2.97 3.51
N THR A 15 0.49 3.23 4.54
CA THR A 15 0.09 4.60 4.93
C THR A 15 0.35 4.80 6.41
N ILE A 16 0.67 6.03 6.83
CA ILE A 16 0.75 6.41 8.24
C ILE A 16 -0.45 7.32 8.53
N ARG A 17 -1.20 7.03 9.60
CA ARG A 17 -2.39 7.82 9.98
C ARG A 17 -2.37 8.09 11.47
N LYS A 18 -3.00 9.20 11.88
CA LYS A 18 -3.20 9.51 13.30
C LYS A 18 -4.03 8.41 13.96
N CYS A 19 -3.65 7.99 15.16
CA CYS A 19 -4.44 7.07 16.00
C CYS A 19 -5.89 7.55 16.11
N LYS A 20 -6.84 6.62 16.10
CA LYS A 20 -8.30 6.88 16.19
C LYS A 20 -8.88 7.71 15.02
N SER A 21 -8.10 7.96 13.97
CA SER A 21 -8.61 8.61 12.75
C SER A 21 -9.38 7.62 11.88
N ASN A 22 -10.62 7.97 11.55
CA ASN A 22 -11.46 7.20 10.63
C ASN A 22 -11.32 7.66 9.17
N ILE A 23 -10.28 8.44 8.84
CA ILE A 23 -10.06 8.92 7.47
C ILE A 23 -9.82 7.72 6.54
N ARG A 24 -10.65 7.65 5.49
CA ARG A 24 -10.50 6.66 4.42
C ARG A 24 -9.71 7.25 3.26
N LEU A 25 -8.96 6.37 2.60
CA LEU A 25 -8.18 6.69 1.42
C LEU A 25 -9.00 6.29 0.19
N GLY A 26 -9.27 7.23 -0.71
CA GLY A 26 -9.72 6.90 -2.06
C GLY A 26 -8.53 6.53 -2.94
N PHE A 27 -8.64 5.47 -3.72
CA PHE A 27 -7.62 5.09 -4.69
C PHE A 27 -8.20 5.15 -6.10
N TYR A 28 -7.43 5.68 -7.05
CA TYR A 28 -7.86 5.88 -8.41
C TYR A 28 -6.81 5.36 -9.39
N LEU A 29 -7.26 4.63 -10.40
CA LEU A 29 -6.44 4.24 -11.55
C LEU A 29 -6.93 4.99 -12.78
N ARG A 30 -6.00 5.61 -13.50
CA ARG A 30 -6.28 6.27 -14.77
C ARG A 30 -5.62 5.50 -15.90
N PHE A 31 -6.46 5.05 -16.83
CA PHE A 31 -6.07 4.45 -18.10
C PHE A 31 -6.45 5.42 -19.20
N ASN A 32 -5.47 6.04 -19.85
CA ASN A 32 -5.70 7.06 -20.87
C ASN A 32 -6.65 8.17 -20.35
N ALA A 33 -7.87 8.26 -20.91
CA ALA A 33 -8.90 9.23 -20.50
C ALA A 33 -9.82 8.72 -19.37
N THR A 34 -9.85 7.42 -19.09
CA THR A 34 -10.80 6.81 -18.15
C THR A 34 -10.19 6.69 -16.76
N THR A 35 -10.91 7.17 -15.74
CA THR A 35 -10.49 7.05 -14.34
C THR A 35 -11.44 6.14 -13.57
N PHE A 36 -10.90 5.12 -12.92
CA PHE A 36 -11.63 4.20 -12.06
C PHE A 36 -11.36 4.52 -10.60
N ALA A 37 -12.41 4.72 -9.81
CA ALA A 37 -12.32 4.78 -8.36
C ALA A 37 -12.42 3.37 -7.79
N LEU A 38 -11.45 2.98 -6.97
CA LEU A 38 -11.37 1.65 -6.37
C LEU A 38 -11.62 1.71 -4.87
N HIS A 39 -12.34 0.71 -4.38
CA HIS A 39 -12.60 0.55 -2.96
C HIS A 39 -11.31 0.16 -2.23
N THR A 40 -11.05 0.81 -1.10
CA THR A 40 -9.88 0.52 -0.26
C THR A 40 -10.31 -0.08 1.07
N SER A 41 -9.55 -1.06 1.55
CA SER A 41 -9.69 -1.65 2.87
C SER A 41 -8.38 -1.45 3.62
N SER A 42 -8.43 -0.90 4.83
CA SER A 42 -7.22 -0.57 5.60
C SER A 42 -7.21 -1.34 6.90
N ARG A 43 -6.08 -1.98 7.21
CA ARG A 43 -5.83 -2.66 8.48
C ARG A 43 -4.54 -2.13 9.10
N PRO A 44 -4.49 -1.93 10.43
CA PRO A 44 -3.24 -1.53 11.08
C PRO A 44 -2.18 -2.62 10.87
N ILE A 45 -0.93 -2.21 10.63
CA ILE A 45 0.22 -3.12 10.50
C ILE A 45 0.44 -3.85 11.83
N GLN A 46 0.30 -3.10 12.93
CA GLN A 46 0.35 -3.62 14.28
C GLN A 46 -0.71 -2.88 15.11
N THR A 47 -1.42 -3.62 15.94
CA THR A 47 -2.28 -3.01 16.95
C THR A 47 -1.39 -2.33 17.99
N CYS A 48 -1.64 -1.04 18.24
CA CYS A 48 -0.89 -0.33 19.28
C CYS A 48 -1.20 -0.99 20.64
N PRO A 49 -0.20 -1.47 21.39
CA PRO A 49 -0.44 -2.02 22.71
C PRO A 49 -1.09 -0.96 23.60
N TRP A 50 -2.13 -1.34 24.35
CA TRP A 50 -2.97 -0.39 25.10
C TRP A 50 -2.17 0.51 26.06
N PHE A 51 -1.08 -0.01 26.63
CA PHE A 51 -0.17 0.70 27.53
C PHE A 51 0.66 1.80 26.84
N PHE A 52 0.89 1.71 25.52
CA PHE A 52 1.50 2.77 24.72
C PHE A 52 0.47 3.62 23.96
N ALA A 53 -0.80 3.24 23.96
CA ALA A 53 -1.84 3.89 23.15
C ALA A 53 -2.02 5.38 23.48
N GLY A 54 -1.73 5.80 24.71
CA GLY A 54 -1.76 7.23 25.11
C GLY A 54 -0.63 8.07 24.54
N LYS A 55 0.51 7.44 24.18
CA LYS A 55 1.69 8.10 23.59
C LYS A 55 1.84 7.87 22.09
N CYS A 56 1.10 6.91 21.54
CA CYS A 56 1.11 6.59 20.12
C CYS A 56 0.20 7.57 19.37
N ASN A 57 0.80 8.54 18.70
CA ASN A 57 0.06 9.51 17.89
C ASN A 57 -0.26 8.99 16.48
N PHE A 58 0.56 8.08 15.95
CA PHE A 58 0.47 7.59 14.58
C PHE A 58 0.65 6.07 14.51
N VAL A 59 -0.10 5.41 13.62
CA VAL A 59 0.04 3.98 13.33
C VAL A 59 0.21 3.79 11.82
N GLY A 60 1.04 2.82 11.44
CA GLY A 60 1.13 2.34 10.07
C GLY A 60 -0.06 1.45 9.71
N TYR A 61 -0.59 1.59 8.51
CA TYR A 61 -1.68 0.78 7.97
C TYR A 61 -1.26 0.16 6.64
N PHE A 62 -1.63 -1.11 6.45
CA PHE A 62 -1.73 -1.70 5.13
C PHE A 62 -3.09 -1.37 4.52
N THR A 63 -3.08 -0.58 3.47
CA THR A 63 -4.25 -0.33 2.64
C THR A 63 -4.21 -1.29 1.45
N GLN A 64 -5.17 -2.20 1.42
CA GLN A 64 -5.40 -3.12 0.32
C GLN A 64 -6.48 -2.55 -0.60
N ILE A 65 -6.22 -2.63 -1.89
CA ILE A 65 -7.14 -2.24 -2.95
C ILE A 65 -7.43 -3.48 -3.77
N SER A 66 -8.72 -3.84 -3.84
CA SER A 66 -9.20 -4.92 -4.68
C SER A 66 -9.44 -4.40 -6.09
N VAL A 67 -8.77 -5.00 -7.06
CA VAL A 67 -8.90 -4.64 -8.47
C VAL A 67 -10.07 -5.45 -9.07
N PRO A 68 -11.11 -4.78 -9.61
CA PRO A 68 -12.20 -5.44 -10.32
C PRO A 68 -11.69 -6.25 -11.51
N LYS A 69 -12.28 -7.43 -11.76
CA LYS A 69 -11.91 -8.33 -12.88
C LYS A 69 -11.86 -7.63 -14.24
N VAL A 70 -12.72 -6.63 -14.46
CA VAL A 70 -12.80 -5.84 -15.70
C VAL A 70 -11.52 -5.04 -15.97
N ILE A 71 -10.76 -4.67 -14.94
CA ILE A 71 -9.56 -3.83 -15.03
C ILE A 71 -8.28 -4.68 -15.12
N VAL A 72 -8.32 -5.94 -14.67
CA VAL A 72 -7.15 -6.83 -14.62
C VAL A 72 -6.42 -6.97 -15.96
N PRO A 73 -7.09 -7.21 -17.11
CA PRO A 73 -6.39 -7.36 -18.40
C PRO A 73 -5.58 -6.12 -18.78
N THR A 74 -6.10 -4.94 -18.46
CA THR A 74 -5.47 -3.64 -18.75
C THR A 74 -4.29 -3.34 -17.82
N LEU A 75 -4.22 -3.96 -16.64
CA LEU A 75 -3.05 -3.88 -15.75
C LEU A 75 -1.91 -4.81 -16.17
N VAL A 76 -2.20 -5.80 -17.02
CA VAL A 76 -1.23 -6.79 -17.51
C VAL A 76 -0.58 -6.35 -18.83
N SER A 77 -1.16 -5.37 -19.55
CA SER A 77 -0.57 -4.80 -20.77
C SER A 77 0.66 -3.92 -20.48
N GLU A 78 1.47 -3.66 -21.51
CA GLU A 78 2.84 -3.11 -21.40
C GLU A 78 2.97 -1.74 -20.71
N SER A 79 1.89 -0.96 -20.56
CA SER A 79 1.91 0.32 -19.86
C SER A 79 1.12 0.27 -18.55
N MET A 80 1.81 0.49 -17.43
CA MET A 80 1.19 0.64 -16.12
C MET A 80 0.33 1.91 -16.06
N PRO A 81 -0.89 1.86 -15.52
CA PRO A 81 -1.75 3.04 -15.40
C PRO A 81 -1.17 4.07 -14.43
N GLU A 82 -1.60 5.33 -14.58
CA GLU A 82 -1.34 6.33 -13.56
C GLU A 82 -2.20 6.05 -12.33
N ALA A 83 -1.58 6.09 -11.16
CA ALA A 83 -2.26 5.87 -9.89
C ALA A 83 -2.34 7.17 -9.08
N PHE A 84 -3.47 7.37 -8.40
CA PHE A 84 -3.71 8.52 -7.55
C PHE A 84 -4.37 8.13 -6.24
N VAL A 85 -4.10 8.92 -5.21
CA VAL A 85 -4.76 8.83 -3.90
C VAL A 85 -5.46 10.14 -3.55
N SER A 86 -6.53 10.04 -2.79
CA SER A 86 -7.21 11.20 -2.20
C SER A 86 -7.72 10.83 -0.82
N THR A 87 -7.93 11.82 0.03
CA THR A 87 -8.62 11.63 1.31
C THR A 87 -10.09 12.01 1.14
N GLU A 88 -10.99 11.42 1.93
CA GLU A 88 -12.41 11.84 1.91
C GLU A 88 -12.63 13.31 2.30
N ARG A 89 -11.66 13.93 2.98
CA ARG A 89 -11.71 15.33 3.40
C ARG A 89 -11.38 16.28 2.24
N ASP A 90 -10.44 15.90 1.39
CA ASP A 90 -9.94 16.71 0.29
C ASP A 90 -10.64 16.32 -1.03
N LYS A 91 -11.98 16.35 -1.03
CA LYS A 91 -12.81 15.94 -2.17
C LYS A 91 -12.40 16.73 -3.43
N GLY A 92 -11.64 16.09 -4.31
CA GLY A 92 -11.20 16.65 -5.60
C GLY A 92 -9.69 16.77 -5.74
N ILE A 93 -8.93 16.82 -4.63
CA ILE A 93 -7.46 16.85 -4.69
C ILE A 93 -6.95 15.41 -4.78
N ARG A 94 -6.28 15.11 -5.89
CA ARG A 94 -5.68 13.80 -6.17
C ARG A 94 -4.16 13.93 -6.20
N HIS A 95 -3.50 13.16 -5.35
CA HIS A 95 -2.05 13.07 -5.32
C HIS A 95 -1.59 11.87 -6.15
N ARG A 96 -0.67 12.10 -7.08
CA ARG A 96 -0.08 11.02 -7.88
C ARG A 96 0.76 10.11 -6.98
N VAL A 97 0.62 8.81 -7.16
CA VAL A 97 1.47 7.78 -6.54
C VAL A 97 2.09 6.92 -7.63
N ARG A 98 3.33 6.47 -7.41
CA ARG A 98 3.98 5.53 -8.33
C ARG A 98 3.38 4.15 -8.10
N LEU A 99 2.93 3.50 -9.18
CA LEU A 99 2.43 2.13 -9.15
C LEU A 99 3.51 1.20 -9.69
N HIS A 100 4.05 0.37 -8.82
CA HIS A 100 5.07 -0.62 -9.16
C HIS A 100 4.43 -1.99 -9.34
N ASP A 101 4.89 -2.74 -10.35
CA ASP A 101 4.55 -4.15 -10.51
C ASP A 101 5.51 -4.99 -9.65
N ALA A 102 5.02 -5.45 -8.49
CA ALA A 102 5.78 -6.23 -7.51
C ALA A 102 5.41 -7.73 -7.55
N ARG A 103 4.66 -8.17 -8.56
CA ARG A 103 4.35 -9.60 -8.77
C ARG A 103 5.63 -10.35 -9.09
N ALA A 104 5.78 -11.55 -8.54
CA ALA A 104 6.91 -12.42 -8.86
C ALA A 104 6.81 -12.89 -10.31
N LYS A 105 7.53 -12.24 -11.23
CA LYS A 105 7.65 -12.68 -12.62
C LYS A 105 8.66 -13.85 -12.69
N LYS A 106 8.13 -15.08 -12.63
CA LYS A 106 8.81 -16.38 -12.74
C LYS A 106 9.60 -16.81 -11.48
N PRO A 107 9.61 -18.12 -11.15
CA PRO A 107 10.24 -18.67 -9.94
C PRO A 107 11.78 -18.72 -9.98
N THR A 108 12.45 -18.07 -10.95
CA THR A 108 13.88 -18.29 -11.22
C THR A 108 14.80 -17.13 -10.88
N ARG A 109 14.28 -15.97 -10.43
CA ARG A 109 15.17 -14.89 -9.97
C ARG A 109 15.52 -15.12 -8.50
N LYS A 110 16.82 -15.19 -8.20
CA LYS A 110 17.32 -14.98 -6.83
C LYS A 110 16.81 -13.60 -6.39
N HIS A 111 15.80 -13.60 -5.52
CA HIS A 111 15.23 -12.37 -5.00
C HIS A 111 16.22 -11.83 -3.96
N GLU A 112 16.89 -10.72 -4.27
CA GLU A 112 17.59 -9.94 -3.26
C GLU A 112 16.57 -9.01 -2.60
N LEU A 113 16.36 -9.26 -1.30
CA LEU A 113 15.46 -8.47 -0.49
C LEU A 113 16.19 -7.19 -0.04
N ALA A 114 15.93 -6.08 -0.74
CA ALA A 114 16.36 -4.76 -0.29
C ALA A 114 15.28 -4.12 0.59
N VAL A 115 15.67 -3.66 1.79
CA VAL A 115 14.77 -2.97 2.73
C VAL A 115 15.06 -1.47 2.68
N CYS A 116 14.08 -0.70 2.20
CA CYS A 116 14.07 0.74 2.41
C CYS A 116 13.40 1.05 3.75
N LEU A 117 14.20 1.28 4.79
CA LEU A 117 13.69 1.74 6.09
C LEU A 117 13.28 3.21 5.97
N GLN A 118 12.05 3.55 6.35
CA GLN A 118 11.71 4.94 6.61
C GLN A 118 12.47 5.39 7.87
N PRO A 119 13.05 6.60 7.93
CA PRO A 119 13.89 7.03 9.05
C PRO A 119 13.23 6.91 10.43
N ILE A 120 11.89 6.95 10.50
CA ILE A 120 11.15 6.77 11.76
C ILE A 120 11.31 5.36 12.37
N PHE A 121 11.63 4.34 11.56
CA PHE A 121 11.96 3.00 12.06
C PHE A 121 13.32 2.94 12.76
N LEU A 122 14.20 3.94 12.55
CA LEU A 122 15.46 4.07 13.30
C LEU A 122 15.26 4.76 14.67
N LEU A 123 14.09 5.35 14.91
CA LEU A 123 13.75 6.05 16.15
C LEU A 123 12.93 5.17 17.12
N ALA A 124 12.60 3.94 16.71
CA ALA A 124 12.01 2.96 17.60
C ALA A 124 13.13 2.13 18.23
N ASP A 125 13.29 2.21 19.56
CA ASP A 125 14.22 1.38 20.36
C ASP A 125 13.93 -0.14 20.27
N TRP A 126 12.89 -0.49 19.54
CA TRP A 126 12.54 -1.86 19.23
C TRP A 126 12.77 -1.99 17.74
N THR A 127 13.85 -2.66 17.39
CA THR A 127 13.90 -3.52 16.22
C THR A 127 12.60 -4.32 16.17
N ILE A 128 11.56 -3.77 15.56
CA ILE A 128 10.54 -4.57 14.90
C ILE A 128 11.33 -5.21 13.77
N LEU A 129 12.03 -6.27 14.15
CA LEU A 129 12.64 -7.25 13.29
C LEU A 129 11.68 -7.40 12.14
N ILE A 130 12.16 -7.04 10.97
CA ILE A 130 11.44 -7.28 9.75
C ILE A 130 11.40 -8.81 9.66
N GLN A 131 10.34 -9.41 10.18
CA GLN A 131 10.14 -10.85 10.14
C GLN A 131 9.74 -11.17 8.72
N PHE A 132 10.76 -11.46 7.91
CA PHE A 132 10.57 -12.10 6.61
C PHE A 132 10.21 -13.56 6.86
N PHE A 133 9.08 -13.99 6.32
CA PHE A 133 8.84 -15.40 6.07
C PHE A 133 8.97 -15.60 4.56
N GLU A 134 10.07 -16.20 4.12
CA GLU A 134 10.04 -16.99 2.89
C GLU A 134 9.29 -18.28 3.24
N VAL A 135 8.15 -18.51 2.57
CA VAL A 135 7.47 -19.81 2.63
C VAL A 135 7.60 -20.40 1.24
N SER A 136 8.56 -21.31 1.09
CA SER A 136 8.69 -22.16 -0.08
C SER A 136 7.90 -23.44 0.15
N HIS A 137 7.13 -23.87 -0.86
CA HIS A 137 6.49 -25.16 -0.91
C HIS A 137 6.80 -25.83 -2.24
#